data_AF-A0A7D9EM44-F1
#
_entry.id   AF-A0A7D9EM44-F1
#
_cell.length_a   1.000
_cell.length_b   1.000
_cell.length_c   1.000
_cell.angle_alpha   90.00
_cell.angle_beta   90.00
_cell.angle_gamma   90.00
#
_symmetry.space_group_name_H-M   'P 1'
#
loop_
_entity.id
_entity.type
_entity.pdbx_description
1 polymer ?
#
loop_
_entity_poly.entity_id
_entity_poly.type
_entity_poly.pdbx_seq_one_letter_code
_entity_poly.pdbx_strand_id
1 'polypeptide(L)'
;MEKVNKSATFKPKLLQGRQGVQGPIGPKGPIGDQGPKGIQGIQGPQGIPGMGNVSRCTHKTRNSLSTVLKIGMELNTRANVVYNEPQGMKVMAATCSTSHEKGSGAAYLLTKEVNGILRYTCECAGISAYGLFKPVKKNRNGPRQMECIIHIWECPL
;
A
#
# COMPACT_ATOMS: atom_id res chain seq x y z
N MET A 1 42.04 126.21 -2.40
CA MET A 1 42.77 125.99 -1.13
C MET A 1 41.69 125.95 -0.07
N GLU A 2 41.48 124.93 0.74
CA GLU A 2 42.43 124.24 1.63
C GLU A 2 41.84 122.89 2.07
N LYS A 3 42.69 121.87 2.22
CA LYS A 3 42.34 120.57 2.81
C LYS A 3 42.22 120.72 4.33
N VAL A 4 41.22 120.09 4.97
CA VAL A 4 41.30 119.74 6.39
C VAL A 4 40.83 118.29 6.60
N ASN A 5 41.77 117.53 7.15
CA ASN A 5 41.74 116.12 7.53
C ASN A 5 41.03 115.97 8.89
N LYS A 6 40.32 114.86 9.17
CA LYS A 6 40.07 114.44 10.56
C LYS A 6 39.86 112.93 10.71
N SER A 7 40.94 112.31 11.18
CA SER A 7 41.13 111.06 11.91
C SER A 7 39.93 110.17 12.23
N ALA A 8 40.13 108.90 11.87
CA ALA A 8 39.39 107.73 12.34
C ALA A 8 39.58 107.47 13.86
N THR A 9 38.53 106.93 14.48
CA THR A 9 38.57 106.33 15.82
C THR A 9 37.93 104.93 15.79
N PHE A 10 38.63 103.98 16.40
CA PHE A 10 38.39 102.55 16.63
C PHE A 10 37.05 102.18 17.28
N LYS A 11 36.51 100.97 16.98
CA LYS A 11 36.24 99.84 17.93
C LYS A 11 36.00 98.50 17.19
N PRO A 12 36.79 97.43 17.37
CA PRO A 12 36.46 96.08 16.94
C PRO A 12 35.78 95.30 18.09
N LYS A 13 34.79 94.45 17.77
CA LYS A 13 34.28 93.44 18.71
C LYS A 13 34.00 92.13 17.98
N LEU A 14 34.79 91.12 18.32
CA LEU A 14 34.69 89.74 17.86
C LEU A 14 33.35 89.14 18.31
N LEU A 15 32.56 88.63 17.36
CA LEU A 15 31.48 87.68 17.63
C LEU A 15 31.89 86.35 17.01
N GLN A 16 32.21 85.39 17.86
CA GLN A 16 32.46 83.99 17.51
C GLN A 16 31.32 83.47 16.63
N GLY A 17 31.67 82.85 15.50
CA GLY A 17 30.71 82.14 14.66
C GLY A 17 30.04 81.05 15.49
N ARG A 18 28.71 81.10 15.60
CA ARG A 18 27.93 80.03 16.22
C ARG A 18 28.21 78.74 15.44
N GLN A 19 28.66 77.70 16.12
CA GLN A 19 28.81 76.37 15.54
C GLN A 19 27.46 75.97 14.93
N GLY A 20 27.47 75.59 13.65
CA GLY A 20 26.24 75.25 12.92
C GLY A 20 25.51 74.09 13.59
N VAL A 21 24.18 74.22 13.72
CA VAL A 21 23.32 73.13 14.18
C VAL A 21 23.47 71.92 13.25
N GLN A 22 23.51 70.71 13.81
CA GLN A 22 23.56 69.48 13.03
C GLN A 22 22.34 69.41 12.10
N GLY A 23 22.57 69.10 10.83
CA GLY A 23 21.51 69.01 9.83
C GLY A 23 20.48 67.93 10.18
N PRO A 24 19.24 68.02 9.64
CA PRO A 24 18.20 67.04 9.90
C PRO A 24 18.64 65.64 9.45
N ILE A 25 18.14 64.62 10.16
CA ILE A 25 18.34 63.22 9.77
C ILE A 25 17.73 63.01 8.38
N GLY A 26 18.49 62.35 7.49
CA GLY A 26 18.06 62.08 6.12
C GLY A 26 16.82 61.17 6.06
N PRO A 27 16.09 61.19 4.92
CA PRO A 27 14.91 60.35 4.76
C PRO A 27 15.26 58.86 4.84
N LYS A 28 14.32 58.05 5.32
CA LYS A 28 14.44 56.59 5.32
C LYS A 28 14.62 56.09 3.88
N GLY A 29 15.56 55.17 3.68
CA GLY A 29 15.81 54.56 2.38
C GLY A 29 14.61 53.77 1.83
N PRO A 30 14.58 53.48 0.52
CA PRO A 30 13.49 52.73 -0.11
C PRO A 30 13.40 51.30 0.44
N ILE A 31 12.22 50.70 0.34
CA ILE A 31 11.99 49.28 0.63
C ILE A 31 12.70 48.46 -0.45
N GLY A 32 13.36 47.37 -0.06
CA GLY A 32 14.06 46.48 -0.99
C GLY A 32 13.11 45.69 -1.91
N ASP A 33 13.65 45.22 -3.03
CA ASP A 33 12.89 44.46 -4.03
C ASP A 33 12.38 43.12 -3.50
N GLN A 34 11.28 42.63 -4.09
CA GLN A 34 10.75 41.30 -3.79
C GLN A 34 11.75 40.21 -4.25
N GLY A 35 11.95 39.20 -3.40
CA GLY A 35 12.84 38.07 -3.72
C GLY A 35 12.37 37.25 -4.93
N PRO A 36 13.28 36.48 -5.56
CA PRO A 36 12.96 35.67 -6.73
C PRO A 36 11.93 34.58 -6.40
N LYS A 37 11.19 34.15 -7.43
CA LYS A 37 10.27 33.01 -7.33
C LYS A 37 11.05 31.73 -7.00
N GLY A 38 10.50 30.90 -6.10
CA GLY A 38 11.10 29.62 -5.74
C GLY A 38 11.23 28.64 -6.92
N ILE A 39 12.21 27.74 -6.84
CA ILE A 39 12.41 26.68 -7.83
C ILE A 39 11.25 25.68 -7.83
N GLN A 40 11.02 25.04 -8.97
CA GLN A 40 10.07 23.95 -9.07
C GLN A 40 10.51 22.75 -8.21
N GLY A 41 9.56 22.05 -7.59
CA GLY A 41 9.84 20.86 -6.77
C GLY A 41 10.36 19.68 -7.60
N ILE A 42 11.04 18.75 -6.93
CA ILE A 42 11.53 17.52 -7.55
C ILE A 42 10.38 16.64 -8.04
N GLN A 43 10.62 15.89 -9.11
CA GLN A 43 9.69 14.86 -9.57
C GLN A 43 9.54 13.78 -8.48
N GLY A 44 8.32 13.25 -8.31
CA GLY A 44 8.06 12.16 -7.37
C GLY A 44 8.77 10.85 -7.79
N PRO A 45 8.89 9.88 -6.87
CA PRO A 45 9.50 8.59 -7.17
C PRO A 45 8.71 7.82 -8.25
N GLN A 46 9.42 6.95 -8.97
CA GLN A 46 8.79 6.02 -9.90
C GLN A 46 7.82 5.07 -9.17
N GLY A 47 6.70 4.72 -9.80
CA GLY A 47 5.76 3.73 -9.27
C GLY A 47 6.35 2.31 -9.20
N ILE A 48 5.76 1.47 -8.35
CA ILE A 48 6.16 0.06 -8.19
C ILE A 48 5.92 -0.69 -9.52
N PRO A 49 6.84 -1.55 -9.98
CA PRO A 49 6.62 -2.41 -11.14
C PRO A 49 5.30 -3.22 -11.02
N GLY A 50 4.58 -3.35 -12.13
CA GLY A 50 3.36 -4.17 -12.18
C GLY A 50 3.64 -5.64 -11.85
N MET A 51 2.70 -6.28 -11.18
CA MET A 51 2.81 -7.66 -10.72
C MET A 51 2.62 -8.65 -11.88
N GLY A 52 3.66 -8.90 -12.68
CA GLY A 52 3.68 -9.91 -13.75
C GLY A 52 2.66 -9.70 -14.88
N ASN A 53 2.60 -10.65 -15.82
CA ASN A 53 1.61 -10.64 -16.89
C ASN A 53 0.30 -11.29 -16.39
N VAL A 54 -0.50 -10.52 -15.65
CA VAL A 54 -1.83 -10.94 -15.17
C VAL A 54 -2.81 -11.29 -16.29
N SER A 55 -2.52 -10.96 -17.55
CA SER A 55 -3.33 -11.38 -18.70
C SER A 55 -3.14 -12.87 -19.03
N ARG A 56 -2.11 -13.53 -18.48
CA ARG A 56 -1.78 -14.94 -18.74
C ARG A 56 -2.11 -15.87 -17.57
N CYS A 57 -2.99 -15.43 -16.66
CA CYS A 57 -3.42 -16.29 -15.56
C CYS A 57 -4.16 -17.53 -16.07
N THR A 58 -3.85 -18.69 -15.49
CA THR A 58 -4.49 -19.96 -15.80
C THR A 58 -5.26 -20.47 -14.59
N HIS A 59 -6.42 -21.07 -14.85
CA HIS A 59 -7.22 -21.75 -13.83
C HIS A 59 -6.77 -23.21 -13.72
N LYS A 60 -6.51 -23.64 -12.48
CA LYS A 60 -6.16 -25.03 -12.16
C LYS A 60 -7.02 -25.55 -11.02
N THR A 61 -7.22 -26.87 -11.01
CA THR A 61 -7.92 -27.55 -9.92
C THR A 61 -7.11 -28.70 -9.37
N ARG A 62 -7.24 -28.93 -8.06
CA ARG A 62 -6.77 -30.14 -7.39
C ARG A 62 -7.89 -30.61 -6.46
N ASN A 63 -8.10 -31.91 -6.38
CA ASN A 63 -9.14 -32.49 -5.53
C ASN A 63 -8.62 -33.62 -4.64
N SER A 64 -9.31 -33.85 -3.53
CA SER A 64 -9.11 -35.01 -2.68
C SER A 64 -10.44 -35.56 -2.24
N LEU A 65 -10.52 -36.90 -2.19
CA LEU A 65 -11.67 -37.61 -1.68
C LEU A 65 -11.67 -37.57 -0.14
N SER A 66 -12.86 -37.56 0.43
CA SER A 66 -13.04 -37.59 1.87
C SER A 66 -12.84 -38.95 2.49
N THR A 67 -12.36 -38.91 3.74
CA THR A 67 -12.30 -40.06 4.62
C THR A 67 -13.39 -39.91 5.69
N VAL A 68 -13.98 -41.03 6.08
CA VAL A 68 -14.95 -41.09 7.18
C VAL A 68 -14.18 -41.14 8.50
N LEU A 69 -14.39 -40.14 9.35
CA LEU A 69 -13.92 -40.09 10.73
C LEU A 69 -15.09 -40.42 11.65
N LYS A 70 -14.91 -41.45 12.49
CA LYS A 70 -15.82 -41.74 13.59
C LYS A 70 -15.42 -40.88 14.78
N ILE A 71 -16.27 -39.93 15.17
CA ILE A 71 -16.09 -39.15 16.39
C ILE A 71 -17.27 -39.50 17.31
N GLY A 72 -17.02 -40.40 18.27
CA GLY A 72 -18.11 -40.97 19.07
C GLY A 72 -19.10 -41.77 18.20
N MET A 73 -20.38 -41.43 18.26
CA MET A 73 -21.46 -42.08 17.49
C MET A 73 -21.81 -41.37 16.16
N GLU A 74 -21.19 -40.21 15.86
CA GLU A 74 -21.40 -39.48 14.60
C GLU A 74 -20.32 -39.82 13.57
N LEU A 75 -20.74 -40.05 12.31
CA LEU A 75 -19.83 -40.13 11.17
C LEU A 75 -19.72 -38.76 10.51
N ASN A 76 -18.52 -38.19 10.58
CA ASN A 76 -18.16 -36.99 9.85
C ASN A 76 -17.20 -37.34 8.72
N THR A 77 -17.40 -36.76 7.54
CA THR A 77 -16.45 -36.85 6.43
C THR A 77 -15.58 -35.61 6.42
N ARG A 78 -14.26 -35.81 6.30
CA ARG A 78 -13.29 -34.71 6.07
C ARG A 78 -12.39 -35.01 4.89
N ALA A 79 -12.00 -33.96 4.19
CA ALA A 79 -11.04 -34.02 3.09
C ALA A 79 -10.18 -32.75 3.13
N ASN A 80 -8.88 -32.91 2.93
CA ASN A 80 -7.94 -31.80 2.85
C ASN A 80 -7.23 -31.83 1.50
N VAL A 81 -7.14 -30.67 0.84
CA VAL A 81 -6.35 -30.50 -0.39
C VAL A 81 -5.32 -29.41 -0.15
N VAL A 82 -4.06 -29.68 -0.49
CA VAL A 82 -2.96 -28.73 -0.35
C VAL A 82 -2.47 -28.33 -1.74
N TYR A 83 -2.18 -27.05 -1.93
CA TYR A 83 -1.53 -26.50 -3.11
C TYR A 83 -0.36 -25.61 -2.68
N ASN A 84 0.83 -25.85 -3.22
CA ASN A 84 2.00 -25.03 -2.96
C ASN A 84 2.23 -24.14 -4.19
N GLU A 85 2.47 -22.85 -3.98
CA GLU A 85 2.81 -21.91 -5.05
C GLU A 85 4.08 -22.38 -5.78
N PRO A 86 4.02 -22.67 -7.09
CA PRO A 86 5.19 -23.14 -7.84
C PRO A 86 6.13 -21.99 -8.19
N GLN A 87 7.41 -22.30 -8.38
CA GLN A 87 8.42 -21.32 -8.79
C GLN A 87 8.08 -20.73 -10.18
N GLY A 88 8.27 -19.41 -10.33
CA GLY A 88 7.98 -18.70 -11.58
C GLY A 88 6.50 -18.40 -11.82
N MET A 89 5.62 -18.77 -10.88
CA MET A 89 4.20 -18.46 -10.93
C MET A 89 3.78 -17.72 -9.65
N LYS A 90 2.73 -16.93 -9.76
CA LYS A 90 2.08 -16.27 -8.62
C LYS A 90 0.61 -16.65 -8.55
N VAL A 91 0.16 -17.12 -7.39
CA VAL A 91 -1.26 -17.38 -7.13
C VAL A 91 -1.95 -16.05 -6.80
N MET A 92 -2.86 -15.64 -7.68
CA MET A 92 -3.63 -14.41 -7.50
C MET A 92 -4.92 -14.66 -6.72
N ALA A 93 -5.49 -15.85 -6.85
CA ALA A 93 -6.68 -16.25 -6.12
C ALA A 93 -6.70 -17.76 -5.89
N ALA A 94 -7.27 -18.14 -4.75
CA ALA A 94 -7.60 -19.52 -4.43
C ALA A 94 -9.02 -19.56 -3.87
N THR A 95 -9.81 -20.55 -4.25
CA THR A 95 -11.13 -20.80 -3.66
C THR A 95 -11.31 -22.29 -3.40
N CYS A 96 -12.07 -22.61 -2.37
CA CYS A 96 -12.42 -24.00 -2.05
C CYS A 96 -13.86 -24.26 -2.46
N SER A 97 -14.10 -25.39 -3.11
CA SER A 97 -15.44 -25.89 -3.37
C SER A 97 -15.54 -27.35 -2.93
N THR A 98 -16.77 -27.77 -2.69
CA THR A 98 -17.11 -29.18 -2.50
C THR A 98 -18.05 -29.58 -3.62
N SER A 99 -17.84 -30.74 -4.23
CA SER A 99 -18.80 -31.28 -5.20
C SER A 99 -20.05 -31.80 -4.48
N HIS A 100 -21.02 -30.94 -4.21
CA HIS A 100 -22.39 -31.40 -3.97
C HIS A 100 -23.46 -30.39 -4.38
N GLU A 101 -24.48 -30.88 -5.09
CA GLU A 101 -25.59 -30.09 -5.61
C GLU A 101 -26.67 -29.77 -4.55
N LYS A 102 -26.76 -30.48 -3.40
CA LYS A 102 -27.83 -30.28 -2.38
C LYS A 102 -27.49 -30.69 -0.94
N GLY A 103 -26.34 -30.31 -0.38
CA GLY A 103 -26.00 -30.64 1.02
C GLY A 103 -24.94 -29.74 1.63
N SER A 104 -25.13 -29.37 2.90
CA SER A 104 -24.31 -28.43 3.66
C SER A 104 -22.93 -29.02 3.97
N GLY A 105 -21.95 -28.77 3.10
CA GLY A 105 -20.53 -28.96 3.36
C GLY A 105 -19.88 -27.61 3.67
N ALA A 106 -19.02 -27.58 4.69
CA ALA A 106 -18.21 -26.39 4.96
C ALA A 106 -16.85 -26.57 4.26
N ALA A 107 -16.43 -25.55 3.52
CA ALA A 107 -15.12 -25.50 2.89
C ALA A 107 -14.38 -24.25 3.38
N TYR A 108 -13.19 -24.44 3.94
CA TYR A 108 -12.37 -23.39 4.50
C TYR A 108 -11.05 -23.31 3.73
N LEU A 109 -10.69 -22.10 3.30
CA LEU A 109 -9.39 -21.82 2.71
C LEU A 109 -8.45 -21.29 3.80
N LEU A 110 -7.31 -21.94 3.93
CA LEU A 110 -6.23 -21.53 4.81
C LEU A 110 -4.98 -21.26 3.97
N THR A 111 -4.39 -20.10 4.17
CA THR A 111 -3.12 -19.73 3.52
C THR A 111 -2.04 -19.65 4.58
N LYS A 112 -0.91 -20.30 4.33
CA LYS A 112 0.26 -20.29 5.21
C LYS A 112 1.54 -20.21 4.40
N GLU A 113 2.52 -19.44 4.86
CA GLU A 113 3.87 -19.47 4.30
C GLU A 113 4.72 -20.54 4.99
N VAL A 114 5.39 -21.38 4.20
CA VAL A 114 6.30 -22.42 4.69
C VAL A 114 7.59 -22.32 3.88
N ASN A 115 8.71 -21.97 4.53
CA ASN A 115 10.02 -21.79 3.90
C ASN A 115 10.00 -20.81 2.70
N GLY A 116 9.28 -19.68 2.83
CA GLY A 116 9.15 -18.68 1.76
C GLY A 116 8.19 -19.05 0.64
N ILE A 117 7.52 -20.21 0.71
CA ILE A 117 6.54 -20.67 -0.28
C ILE A 117 5.14 -20.54 0.31
N LEU A 118 4.24 -19.84 -0.40
CA LEU A 118 2.84 -19.79 -0.04
C LEU A 118 2.16 -21.14 -0.27
N ARG A 119 1.51 -21.63 0.77
CA ARG A 119 0.77 -22.88 0.79
C ARG A 119 -0.70 -22.62 1.06
N TYR A 120 -1.54 -23.03 0.12
CA TYR A 120 -2.99 -22.95 0.19
C TYR A 120 -3.55 -24.31 0.57
N THR A 121 -4.39 -24.37 1.60
CA THR A 121 -5.02 -25.59 2.08
C THR A 121 -6.52 -25.40 2.08
N CYS A 122 -7.23 -26.25 1.35
CA CYS A 122 -8.68 -26.37 1.46
C CYS A 122 -9.01 -27.48 2.43
N GLU A 123 -9.73 -27.14 3.49
CA GLU A 123 -10.31 -28.08 4.44
C GLU A 123 -11.81 -28.17 4.21
N CYS A 124 -12.28 -29.36 3.85
CA CYS A 124 -13.70 -29.60 3.63
C CYS A 124 -14.25 -30.58 4.66
N ALA A 125 -15.42 -30.28 5.22
CA ALA A 125 -16.12 -31.10 6.21
C ALA A 125 -17.62 -31.24 5.88
N GLY A 126 -18.19 -32.43 6.13
CA GLY A 126 -19.62 -32.72 6.00
C GLY A 126 -20.07 -33.90 6.87
N ILE A 127 -21.39 -34.09 7.03
CA ILE A 127 -21.97 -35.19 7.85
C ILE A 127 -22.36 -36.35 6.94
N SER A 128 -22.04 -37.59 7.31
CA SER A 128 -22.36 -38.78 6.50
C SER A 128 -22.71 -39.99 7.37
N ALA A 129 -23.98 -40.15 7.74
CA ALA A 129 -24.44 -41.40 8.34
C ALA A 129 -25.63 -42.00 7.59
N TYR A 130 -26.82 -41.39 7.59
CA TYR A 130 -28.02 -42.05 7.04
C TYR A 130 -29.14 -41.05 6.65
N GLY A 131 -29.07 -40.41 5.48
CA GLY A 131 -30.22 -39.62 4.99
C GLY A 131 -29.99 -38.77 3.75
N LEU A 132 -30.24 -39.35 2.58
CA LEU A 132 -30.61 -38.69 1.30
C LEU A 132 -29.56 -37.85 0.55
N PHE A 133 -28.33 -38.36 0.40
CA PHE A 133 -27.34 -37.78 -0.52
C PHE A 133 -26.83 -38.84 -1.51
N LYS A 134 -26.80 -38.55 -2.82
CA LYS A 134 -26.23 -39.43 -3.86
C LYS A 134 -24.85 -38.89 -4.30
N PRO A 135 -23.74 -39.45 -3.80
CA PRO A 135 -22.40 -39.00 -4.16
C PRO A 135 -21.93 -39.58 -5.49
N VAL A 136 -20.96 -38.89 -6.09
CA VAL A 136 -20.35 -39.24 -7.37
C VAL A 136 -19.61 -40.58 -7.25
N LYS A 137 -19.97 -41.55 -8.10
CA LYS A 137 -19.33 -42.88 -8.14
C LYS A 137 -17.98 -42.76 -8.84
N LYS A 138 -16.86 -43.01 -8.14
CA LYS A 138 -15.57 -43.28 -8.80
C LYS A 138 -15.07 -44.72 -8.68
N ASN A 139 -15.75 -45.60 -7.94
CA ASN A 139 -15.49 -47.04 -7.97
C ASN A 139 -16.76 -47.86 -7.67
N ARG A 140 -17.02 -48.90 -8.48
CA ARG A 140 -18.25 -49.72 -8.39
C ARG A 140 -18.43 -50.43 -7.04
N ASN A 141 -17.38 -50.56 -6.23
CA ASN A 141 -17.38 -51.27 -4.94
C ASN A 141 -16.81 -50.45 -3.76
N GLY A 142 -16.59 -49.14 -3.93
CA GLY A 142 -15.95 -48.29 -2.91
C GLY A 142 -16.93 -47.48 -2.05
N PRO A 143 -16.53 -47.03 -0.85
CA PRO A 143 -17.34 -46.13 -0.04
C PRO A 143 -17.61 -44.81 -0.78
N ARG A 144 -18.77 -44.23 -0.49
CA ARG A 144 -19.33 -43.04 -1.11
C ARG A 144 -18.70 -41.76 -0.52
N GLN A 145 -17.80 -41.10 -1.25
CA GLN A 145 -16.95 -40.00 -0.75
C GLN A 145 -17.33 -38.62 -1.34
N MET A 146 -17.33 -37.56 -0.51
CA MET A 146 -17.30 -36.16 -0.99
C MET A 146 -15.92 -35.80 -1.56
N GLU A 147 -15.86 -34.93 -2.56
CA GLU A 147 -14.60 -34.33 -3.03
C GLU A 147 -14.45 -32.90 -2.48
N CYS A 148 -13.29 -32.63 -1.92
CA CYS A 148 -12.82 -31.28 -1.66
C CYS A 148 -12.00 -30.84 -2.86
N ILE A 149 -12.29 -29.67 -3.41
CA ILE A 149 -11.66 -29.15 -4.62
C ILE A 149 -11.08 -27.77 -4.30
N ILE A 150 -9.81 -27.56 -4.60
CA ILE A 150 -9.19 -26.24 -4.63
C ILE A 150 -9.15 -25.74 -6.07
N HIS A 151 -9.64 -24.52 -6.29
CA HIS A 151 -9.51 -23.79 -7.53
C HIS A 151 -8.42 -22.72 -7.36
N ILE A 152 -7.47 -22.68 -8.28
CA ILE A 152 -6.30 -21.79 -8.24
C ILE A 152 -6.26 -20.98 -9.53
N TRP A 153 -6.01 -19.68 -9.41
CA TRP A 153 -5.66 -18.80 -10.51
C TRP A 153 -4.21 -18.39 -10.36
N GLU A 154 -3.34 -18.96 -11.19
CA GLU A 154 -1.91 -18.68 -11.17
C GLU A 154 -1.46 -17.98 -12.44
N CYS A 155 -0.59 -16.99 -12.30
CA CYS A 155 -0.09 -16.17 -13.41
C CYS A 155 1.42 -16.28 -13.45
N PRO A 156 2.03 -16.33 -14.65
CA PRO A 156 3.48 -16.32 -14.77
C PRO A 156 4.03 -14.98 -14.27
N LEU A 157 5.13 -15.07 -13.52
CA LEU A 157 5.93 -13.90 -13.11
C LEU A 157 6.71 -13.33 -14.30
#